data_AF-A0A7S1RL09-F1
#
_entry.id   AF-A0A7S1RL09-F1
#
_cell.length_a   1.000
_cell.length_b   1.000
_cell.length_c   1.000
_cell.angle_alpha   90.00
_cell.angle_beta   90.00
_cell.angle_gamma   90.00
#
_symmetry.space_group_name_H-M   'P 1'
#
loop_
_entity.id
_entity.type
_entity.pdbx_description
1 polymer ?
#
loop_
_entity_poly.entity_id
_entity_poly.type
_entity_poly.pdbx_seq_one_letter_code
_entity_poly.pdbx_strand_id
1 'polypeptide(L)'
;GDVASSELKSPRSVPLTRENFDELVTFSNDVWIVQVFKPDDAHCHQFHPFWENQIQKHGHLVRFGRIDVTTDQAKWLPVKIRVLPLVLKFGRHLGAPEIFPITATHATPQTLMKFVVTSFPNIGLPLHADAYGLQRWLGSSTRRPKVLFAIPGKSEEERYKSHLVPRKLAARWSEIFEFRTAETAALHGLSSENLPSEVRAQLPPRDTA
;
A
#
# COMPACT_ATOMS: atom_id res chain seq x y z
N GLY A 1 -30.23 -32.58 -8.39
CA GLY A 1 -28.80 -32.68 -8.04
C GLY A 1 -28.19 -31.42 -8.57
N ASP A 2 -28.21 -30.37 -7.77
CA ASP A 2 -27.73 -29.05 -8.16
C ASP A 2 -26.60 -28.68 -7.21
N VAL A 3 -25.36 -28.97 -7.63
CA VAL A 3 -24.21 -28.34 -7.01
C VAL A 3 -24.19 -26.93 -7.59
N ALA A 4 -24.84 -26.00 -6.91
CA ALA A 4 -24.71 -24.59 -7.19
C ALA A 4 -23.21 -24.26 -7.20
N SER A 5 -22.68 -23.90 -8.38
CA SER A 5 -21.37 -23.26 -8.52
C SER A 5 -21.36 -22.08 -7.56
N SER A 6 -20.72 -22.24 -6.41
CA SER A 6 -20.74 -21.20 -5.38
C SER A 6 -19.85 -20.07 -5.86
N GLU A 7 -20.46 -19.08 -6.51
CA GLU A 7 -19.75 -17.90 -6.98
C GLU A 7 -18.94 -17.29 -5.82
N LEU A 8 -17.62 -17.24 -5.97
CA LEU A 8 -16.74 -16.53 -5.05
C LEU A 8 -17.01 -15.04 -5.18
N LYS A 9 -18.05 -14.49 -4.56
CA LYS A 9 -18.45 -13.08 -4.73
C LYS A 9 -17.54 -12.14 -3.95
N SER A 10 -17.01 -11.11 -4.62
CA SER A 10 -16.18 -10.08 -4.00
C SER A 10 -16.67 -8.71 -4.43
N PRO A 11 -17.51 -8.02 -3.64
CA PRO A 11 -18.15 -6.77 -4.06
C PRO A 11 -17.16 -5.60 -4.17
N ARG A 12 -15.99 -5.71 -3.53
CA ARG A 12 -14.98 -4.64 -3.47
C ARG A 12 -13.68 -4.98 -4.19
N SER A 13 -13.57 -6.18 -4.78
CA SER A 13 -12.49 -6.53 -5.69
C SER A 13 -12.92 -6.33 -7.13
N VAL A 14 -12.17 -5.54 -7.87
CA VAL A 14 -12.52 -5.18 -9.25
C VAL A 14 -12.26 -6.37 -10.18
N PRO A 15 -13.24 -6.82 -10.99
CA PRO A 15 -12.98 -7.82 -12.02
C PRO A 15 -12.05 -7.24 -13.09
N LEU A 16 -10.92 -7.89 -13.29
CA LEU A 16 -9.89 -7.51 -14.24
C LEU A 16 -9.90 -8.47 -15.43
N THR A 17 -9.79 -7.92 -16.61
CA THR A 17 -9.71 -8.63 -17.89
C THR A 17 -8.55 -8.06 -18.71
N ARG A 18 -8.19 -8.69 -19.82
CA ARG A 18 -7.11 -8.18 -20.69
C ARG A 18 -7.36 -6.72 -21.10
N GLU A 19 -8.62 -6.36 -21.35
CA GLU A 19 -9.05 -5.08 -21.90
C GLU A 19 -8.88 -3.93 -20.90
N ASN A 20 -9.13 -4.17 -19.61
CA ASN A 20 -9.07 -3.13 -18.59
C ASN A 20 -7.80 -3.14 -17.74
N PHE A 21 -6.99 -4.21 -17.81
CA PHE A 21 -5.86 -4.41 -16.90
C PHE A 21 -4.81 -3.32 -17.03
N ASP A 22 -4.46 -2.92 -18.25
CA ASP A 22 -3.39 -1.93 -18.44
C ASP A 22 -3.79 -0.56 -17.90
N GLU A 23 -5.01 -0.12 -18.19
CA GLU A 23 -5.56 1.14 -17.70
C GLU A 23 -5.68 1.16 -16.16
N LEU A 24 -6.24 0.09 -15.60
CA LEU A 24 -6.53 0.04 -14.17
C LEU A 24 -5.30 -0.26 -13.33
N VAL A 25 -4.43 -1.16 -13.78
CA VAL A 25 -3.33 -1.73 -12.98
C VAL A 25 -1.97 -1.23 -13.48
N THR A 26 -1.64 -1.45 -14.75
CA THR A 26 -0.29 -1.16 -15.28
C THR A 26 0.04 0.33 -15.21
N PHE A 27 -0.91 1.20 -15.55
CA PHE A 27 -0.73 2.66 -15.55
C PHE A 27 -1.18 3.35 -14.26
N SER A 28 -1.53 2.58 -13.23
CA SER A 28 -1.99 3.13 -11.97
C SER A 28 -0.85 3.62 -11.09
N ASN A 29 -1.06 4.78 -10.45
CA ASN A 29 -0.19 5.26 -9.37
C ASN A 29 -0.55 4.63 -8.00
N ASP A 30 -1.67 3.93 -7.90
CA ASP A 30 -2.02 3.10 -6.75
C ASP A 30 -1.36 1.72 -6.84
N VAL A 31 -1.02 1.13 -5.68
CA VAL A 31 -0.66 -0.28 -5.59
C VAL A 31 -1.91 -1.14 -5.74
N TRP A 32 -1.79 -2.21 -6.52
CA TRP A 32 -2.82 -3.22 -6.71
C TRP A 32 -2.41 -4.57 -6.15
N ILE A 33 -3.32 -5.19 -5.43
CA ILE A 33 -3.24 -6.59 -5.01
C ILE A 33 -4.26 -7.35 -5.85
N VAL A 34 -3.79 -8.28 -6.68
CA VAL A 34 -4.62 -8.98 -7.66
C VAL A 34 -4.64 -10.47 -7.35
N GLN A 35 -5.84 -11.01 -7.15
CA GLN A 35 -6.06 -12.45 -7.01
C GLN A 35 -6.43 -13.07 -8.36
N VAL A 36 -5.66 -14.05 -8.81
CA VAL A 36 -6.03 -14.97 -9.89
C VAL A 36 -6.68 -16.19 -9.25
N PHE A 37 -7.89 -16.55 -9.70
CA PHE A 37 -8.69 -17.61 -9.08
C PHE A 37 -9.51 -18.37 -10.12
N LYS A 38 -10.09 -19.49 -9.68
CA LYS A 38 -11.11 -20.26 -10.40
C LYS A 38 -12.28 -20.53 -9.44
N PRO A 39 -13.55 -20.29 -9.82
CA PRO A 39 -14.70 -20.52 -8.94
C PRO A 39 -14.77 -21.95 -8.42
N ASP A 40 -14.62 -22.96 -9.29
CA ASP A 40 -14.78 -24.38 -8.92
C ASP A 40 -13.53 -25.02 -8.26
N ASP A 41 -12.62 -24.20 -7.71
CA ASP A 41 -11.39 -24.68 -7.06
C ASP A 41 -11.52 -24.63 -5.53
N ALA A 42 -11.31 -25.79 -4.89
CA ALA A 42 -11.46 -25.92 -3.43
C ALA A 42 -10.49 -25.02 -2.63
N HIS A 43 -9.27 -24.77 -3.13
CA HIS A 43 -8.32 -23.89 -2.46
C HIS A 43 -8.75 -22.42 -2.58
N CYS A 44 -9.32 -22.04 -3.73
CA CYS A 44 -9.90 -20.71 -3.91
C CYS A 44 -11.08 -20.46 -2.96
N HIS A 45 -11.95 -21.45 -2.74
CA HIS A 45 -13.00 -21.38 -1.72
C HIS A 45 -12.46 -21.18 -0.31
N GLN A 46 -11.45 -21.96 0.08
CA GLN A 46 -10.84 -21.84 1.40
C GLN A 46 -10.13 -20.49 1.59
N PHE A 47 -9.55 -19.93 0.52
CA PHE A 47 -8.84 -18.67 0.57
C PHE A 47 -9.77 -17.44 0.58
N HIS A 48 -10.97 -17.55 0.00
CA HIS A 48 -11.88 -16.43 -0.23
C HIS A 48 -12.24 -15.63 1.04
N PRO A 49 -12.55 -16.23 2.20
CA PRO A 49 -12.81 -15.47 3.42
C PRO A 49 -11.62 -14.61 3.87
N PHE A 50 -10.39 -15.10 3.67
CA PHE A 50 -9.18 -14.35 4.00
C PHE A 50 -8.99 -13.17 3.05
N TRP A 51 -9.23 -13.39 1.76
CA TRP A 51 -9.21 -12.35 0.74
C TRP A 51 -10.18 -11.20 1.06
N GLU A 52 -11.44 -11.50 1.34
CA GLU A 52 -12.45 -10.49 1.70
C GLU A 52 -12.08 -9.73 2.98
N ASN A 53 -11.51 -10.43 3.98
CA ASN A 53 -11.05 -9.79 5.20
C ASN A 53 -9.95 -8.74 4.93
N GLN A 54 -9.02 -9.03 4.02
CA GLN A 54 -7.97 -8.07 3.64
C GLN A 54 -8.55 -6.88 2.88
N ILE A 55 -9.52 -7.10 2.00
CA ILE A 55 -10.19 -6.00 1.29
C ILE A 55 -10.88 -5.07 2.28
N GLN A 56 -11.62 -5.64 3.24
CA GLN A 56 -12.31 -4.87 4.26
C GLN A 56 -11.33 -4.02 5.10
N LYS A 57 -10.19 -4.60 5.49
CA LYS A 57 -9.20 -3.92 6.34
C LYS A 57 -8.32 -2.93 5.59
N HIS A 58 -7.92 -3.25 4.36
CA HIS A 58 -6.84 -2.55 3.65
C HIS A 58 -7.24 -1.93 2.31
N GLY A 59 -8.52 -2.00 1.91
CA GLY A 59 -9.01 -1.34 0.69
C GLY A 59 -8.85 0.19 0.68
N HIS A 60 -8.63 0.80 1.85
CA HIS A 60 -8.27 2.22 1.95
C HIS A 60 -6.78 2.49 1.62
N LEU A 61 -5.92 1.47 1.72
CA LEU A 61 -4.49 1.57 1.44
C LEU A 61 -4.18 1.20 -0.01
N VAL A 62 -4.66 0.04 -0.47
CA VAL A 62 -4.38 -0.52 -1.79
C VAL A 62 -5.67 -0.82 -2.54
N ARG A 63 -5.57 -0.99 -3.86
CA ARG A 63 -6.69 -1.47 -4.68
C ARG A 63 -6.65 -2.99 -4.75
N PHE A 64 -7.82 -3.61 -4.79
CA PHE A 64 -7.96 -5.06 -4.94
C PHE A 64 -8.59 -5.37 -6.29
N GLY A 65 -7.98 -6.29 -7.02
CA GLY A 65 -8.46 -6.78 -8.31
C GLY A 65 -8.54 -8.30 -8.31
N ARG A 66 -9.30 -8.85 -9.25
CA ARG A 66 -9.45 -10.30 -9.40
C ARG A 66 -9.56 -10.71 -10.86
N ILE A 67 -8.95 -11.84 -11.20
CA ILE A 67 -8.95 -12.39 -12.55
C ILE A 67 -9.49 -13.82 -12.46
N ASP A 68 -10.57 -14.09 -13.20
CA ASP A 68 -11.20 -15.41 -13.28
C ASP A 68 -10.66 -16.20 -14.47
N VAL A 69 -9.91 -17.26 -14.19
CA VAL A 69 -9.27 -18.04 -15.26
C VAL A 69 -10.21 -18.96 -16.05
N THR A 70 -11.48 -19.03 -15.66
CA THR A 70 -12.51 -19.73 -16.46
C THR A 70 -12.92 -18.94 -17.69
N THR A 71 -12.86 -17.62 -17.61
CA THR A 71 -13.22 -16.70 -18.70
C THR A 71 -12.04 -16.41 -19.63
N ASP A 72 -10.84 -16.30 -19.06
CA ASP A 72 -9.60 -16.03 -19.78
C ASP A 72 -8.43 -16.67 -19.03
N GLN A 73 -7.61 -17.47 -19.71
CA GLN A 73 -6.45 -18.13 -19.09
C GLN A 73 -5.38 -17.17 -18.54
N ALA A 74 -5.54 -15.86 -18.75
CA ALA A 74 -4.70 -14.80 -18.19
C ALA A 74 -3.22 -14.93 -18.57
N LYS A 75 -2.95 -15.47 -19.77
CA LYS A 75 -1.60 -15.66 -20.34
C LYS A 75 -0.87 -14.36 -20.63
N TRP A 76 -1.59 -13.24 -20.64
CA TRP A 76 -1.07 -11.89 -20.81
C TRP A 76 -0.45 -11.31 -19.54
N LEU A 77 -0.64 -11.95 -18.38
CA LEU A 77 0.10 -11.57 -17.18
C LEU A 77 1.60 -11.84 -17.39
N PRO A 78 2.48 -11.01 -16.80
CA PRO A 78 3.93 -11.17 -16.93
C PRO A 78 4.48 -12.34 -16.08
N VAL A 79 3.61 -13.23 -15.59
CA VAL A 79 3.95 -14.38 -14.75
C VAL A 79 3.26 -15.64 -15.25
N LYS A 80 3.89 -16.79 -15.05
CA LYS A 80 3.26 -18.08 -15.35
C LYS A 80 2.39 -18.51 -14.17
N ILE A 81 1.09 -18.64 -14.39
CA ILE A 81 0.15 -19.20 -13.42
C ILE A 81 0.38 -20.71 -13.33
N ARG A 82 0.79 -21.19 -12.15
CA ARG A 82 1.04 -22.62 -11.90
C ARG A 82 0.14 -23.22 -10.83
N VAL A 83 -0.29 -22.38 -9.90
CA VAL A 83 -1.11 -22.76 -8.74
C VAL A 83 -2.21 -21.73 -8.56
N LEU A 84 -3.33 -22.17 -8.00
CA LEU A 84 -4.46 -21.32 -7.66
C LEU A 84 -4.82 -21.51 -6.18
N PRO A 85 -5.30 -20.44 -5.51
CA PRO A 85 -5.28 -19.06 -5.98
C PRO A 85 -3.82 -18.55 -6.14
N LEU A 86 -3.62 -17.50 -6.93
CA LEU A 86 -2.34 -16.80 -7.04
C LEU A 86 -2.58 -15.33 -6.68
N VAL A 87 -1.78 -14.76 -5.80
CA VAL A 87 -1.88 -13.34 -5.45
C VAL A 87 -0.64 -12.60 -5.92
N LEU A 88 -0.86 -11.50 -6.61
CA LEU A 88 0.18 -10.66 -7.21
C LEU A 88 0.06 -9.24 -6.65
N LYS A 89 1.20 -8.59 -6.45
CA LYS A 89 1.26 -7.16 -6.11
C LYS A 89 1.88 -6.40 -7.27
N PHE A 90 1.16 -5.41 -7.76
CA PHE A 90 1.60 -4.48 -8.78
C PHE A 90 1.77 -3.09 -8.17
N GLY A 91 2.87 -2.44 -8.54
CA GLY A 91 3.13 -1.06 -8.16
C GLY A 91 4.21 -0.49 -9.07
N ARG A 92 4.08 0.79 -9.42
CA ARG A 92 4.99 1.49 -10.33
C ARG A 92 6.47 1.39 -9.92
N HIS A 93 6.74 1.24 -8.63
CA HIS A 93 8.09 1.14 -8.07
C HIS A 93 8.70 -0.27 -8.09
N LEU A 94 7.91 -1.33 -8.35
CA LEU A 94 8.38 -2.72 -8.23
C LEU A 94 9.10 -3.22 -9.48
N GLY A 95 8.93 -2.57 -10.64
CA GLY A 95 9.50 -2.98 -11.94
C GLY A 95 8.90 -4.28 -12.52
N ALA A 96 8.50 -5.22 -11.67
CA ALA A 96 7.78 -6.45 -11.97
C ALA A 96 6.80 -6.78 -10.82
N PRO A 97 5.74 -7.57 -11.03
CA PRO A 97 4.85 -7.93 -9.94
C PRO A 97 5.53 -8.87 -8.93
N GLU A 98 5.33 -8.59 -7.66
CA GLU A 98 5.70 -9.52 -6.59
C GLU A 98 4.65 -10.61 -6.45
N ILE A 99 5.10 -11.85 -6.26
CA ILE A 99 4.22 -13.00 -6.05
C ILE A 99 4.10 -13.25 -4.56
N PHE A 100 2.87 -13.37 -4.06
CA PHE A 100 2.61 -13.81 -2.70
C PHE A 100 2.90 -15.32 -2.59
N PRO A 101 3.82 -15.75 -1.72
CA PRO A 101 4.13 -17.17 -1.55
C PRO A 101 3.01 -17.84 -0.75
N ILE A 102 2.07 -18.48 -1.43
CA ILE A 102 1.06 -19.31 -0.76
C ILE A 102 1.73 -20.58 -0.27
N THR A 103 1.94 -20.68 1.04
CA THR A 103 2.40 -21.89 1.71
C THR A 103 1.21 -22.62 2.34
N ALA A 104 1.23 -23.95 2.32
CA ALA A 104 0.15 -24.80 2.86
C ALA A 104 -0.02 -24.71 4.40
N THR A 105 0.87 -24.01 5.11
CA THR A 105 0.81 -23.84 6.56
C THR A 105 0.03 -22.57 6.92
N HIS A 106 -0.81 -22.67 7.95
CA HIS A 106 -1.84 -21.76 8.48
C HIS A 106 -1.46 -20.26 8.76
N ALA A 107 -0.36 -19.74 8.23
CA ALA A 107 0.09 -18.35 8.40
C ALA A 107 -0.49 -17.36 7.35
N THR A 108 -1.46 -17.80 6.54
CA THR A 108 -1.97 -17.06 5.39
C THR A 108 -2.51 -15.66 5.73
N PRO A 109 -3.30 -15.43 6.80
CA PRO A 109 -3.91 -14.11 7.06
C PRO A 109 -2.90 -13.03 7.41
N GLN A 110 -1.98 -13.31 8.33
CA GLN A 110 -0.96 -12.36 8.79
C GLN A 110 0.11 -12.15 7.73
N THR A 111 0.47 -13.19 6.98
CA THR A 111 1.45 -13.08 5.89
C THR A 111 0.85 -12.30 4.72
N LEU A 112 -0.42 -12.53 4.38
CA LEU A 112 -1.12 -11.75 3.36
C LEU A 112 -1.29 -10.30 3.80
N MET A 113 -1.65 -10.07 5.06
CA MET A 113 -1.67 -8.72 5.65
C MET A 113 -0.29 -8.06 5.50
N LYS A 114 0.78 -8.74 5.92
CA LYS A 114 2.16 -8.25 5.78
C LYS A 114 2.48 -7.91 4.32
N PHE A 115 2.12 -8.80 3.40
CA PHE A 115 2.30 -8.58 1.96
C PHE A 115 1.57 -7.32 1.46
N VAL A 116 0.36 -7.05 1.96
CA VAL A 116 -0.38 -5.82 1.65
C VAL A 116 0.29 -4.59 2.27
N VAL A 117 0.65 -4.61 3.56
CA VAL A 117 1.18 -3.42 4.24
C VAL A 117 2.62 -3.08 3.84
N THR A 118 3.42 -4.04 3.39
CA THR A 118 4.76 -3.80 2.85
C THR A 118 4.75 -3.32 1.40
N SER A 119 3.58 -2.97 0.86
CA SER A 119 3.42 -2.48 -0.51
C SER A 119 4.03 -1.12 -0.79
N PHE A 120 4.28 -0.31 0.24
CA PHE A 120 4.83 1.03 0.06
C PHE A 120 6.27 1.05 0.58
N PRO A 121 7.26 1.37 -0.26
CA PRO A 121 8.63 1.47 0.20
C PRO A 121 8.76 2.62 1.20
N ASN A 122 9.89 2.67 1.90
CA ASN A 122 10.26 3.80 2.75
C ASN A 122 10.65 5.04 1.90
N ILE A 123 9.85 5.38 0.88
CA ILE A 123 10.08 6.55 0.04
C ILE A 123 9.96 7.78 0.95
N GLY A 124 11.09 8.45 1.16
CA GLY A 124 11.19 9.65 1.96
C GLY A 124 11.27 9.43 3.48
N LEU A 125 11.63 8.23 3.99
CA LEU A 125 11.69 8.00 5.44
C LEU A 125 12.79 7.10 6.04
N PRO A 126 13.29 7.45 7.25
CA PRO A 126 12.98 8.65 8.06
C PRO A 126 13.87 9.85 7.70
N LEU A 127 13.36 11.07 7.81
CA LEU A 127 14.26 12.16 8.24
C LEU A 127 14.62 11.78 9.68
N HIS A 128 15.90 11.52 9.98
CA HIS A 128 16.32 11.65 11.37
C HIS A 128 15.98 13.09 11.74
N ALA A 129 15.04 13.27 12.66
CA ALA A 129 14.59 14.58 13.10
C ALA A 129 15.66 15.27 13.96
N ASP A 130 16.92 15.20 13.54
CA ASP A 130 17.89 16.18 13.99
C ASP A 130 17.52 17.52 13.35
N ALA A 131 17.61 18.58 14.15
CA ALA A 131 17.18 19.91 13.76
C ALA A 131 17.91 20.37 12.48
N TYR A 132 19.16 19.95 12.32
CA TYR A 132 20.03 20.31 11.22
C TYR A 132 19.53 19.76 9.87
N GLY A 133 19.16 18.47 9.81
CA GLY A 133 18.63 17.83 8.61
C GLY A 133 17.32 18.45 8.16
N LEU A 134 16.45 18.80 9.12
CA LEU A 134 15.20 19.49 8.81
C LEU A 134 15.44 20.90 8.26
N GLN A 135 16.27 21.71 8.92
CA GLN A 135 16.60 23.06 8.46
C GLN A 135 17.24 23.05 7.08
N ARG A 136 18.21 22.17 6.85
CA ARG A 136 18.87 22.00 5.55
C ARG A 136 17.86 21.63 4.47
N TRP A 137 16.93 20.73 4.79
CA TRP A 137 15.90 20.34 3.83
C TRP A 137 14.89 21.45 3.59
N LEU A 138 14.43 22.19 4.60
CA LEU A 138 13.50 23.30 4.42
C LEU A 138 14.14 24.46 3.63
N GLY A 139 15.40 24.77 3.91
CA GLY A 139 16.15 25.86 3.27
C GLY A 139 16.73 25.54 1.88
N SER A 140 16.76 24.27 1.46
CA SER A 140 17.28 23.91 0.14
C SER A 140 16.42 24.50 -0.99
N SER A 141 17.04 25.02 -2.06
CA SER A 141 16.28 25.39 -3.26
C SER A 141 16.02 24.11 -4.07
N THR A 142 14.76 23.71 -4.18
CA THR A 142 14.34 22.54 -4.95
C THR A 142 13.25 22.95 -5.95
N ARG A 143 13.20 22.27 -7.11
CA ARG A 143 12.14 22.50 -8.11
C ARG A 143 10.78 21.91 -7.68
N ARG A 144 10.78 21.00 -6.71
CA ARG A 144 9.58 20.30 -6.23
C ARG A 144 9.12 20.92 -4.91
N PRO A 145 7.83 21.25 -4.75
CA PRO A 145 7.29 21.67 -3.47
C PRO A 145 7.50 20.59 -2.39
N LYS A 146 7.67 21.03 -1.15
CA LYS A 146 8.00 20.17 -0.01
C LYS A 146 6.75 19.85 0.81
N VAL A 147 6.62 18.59 1.23
CA VAL A 147 5.55 18.11 2.09
C VAL A 147 6.16 17.42 3.30
N LEU A 148 5.89 17.96 4.48
CA LEU A 148 6.28 17.38 5.77
C LEU A 148 5.06 16.76 6.43
N PHE A 149 5.07 15.45 6.68
CA PHE A 149 4.06 14.84 7.54
C PHE A 149 4.54 14.84 9.00
N ALA A 150 3.75 15.45 9.87
CA ALA A 150 3.90 15.33 11.31
C ALA A 150 3.11 14.10 11.79
N ILE A 151 3.79 13.11 12.35
CA ILE A 151 3.18 11.82 12.75
C ILE A 151 3.29 11.57 14.26
N PRO A 152 2.33 10.84 14.86
CA PRO A 152 2.39 10.48 16.28
C PRO A 152 3.49 9.44 16.56
N GLY A 153 4.33 9.70 17.56
CA GLY A 153 5.52 8.89 17.90
C GLY A 153 5.33 7.81 18.97
N LYS A 154 4.09 7.35 19.18
CA LYS A 154 3.66 6.62 20.40
C LYS A 154 4.25 5.21 20.63
N SER A 155 4.43 4.40 19.58
CA SER A 155 5.01 3.04 19.67
C SER A 155 5.57 2.56 18.31
N GLU A 156 6.42 1.53 18.25
CA GLU A 156 6.95 1.02 16.97
C GLU A 156 5.86 0.55 16.00
N GLU A 157 4.83 -0.13 16.50
CA GLU A 157 3.70 -0.61 15.68
C GLU A 157 2.84 0.55 15.18
N GLU A 158 2.52 1.52 16.04
CA GLU A 158 1.77 2.72 15.64
C GLU A 158 2.61 3.62 14.73
N ARG A 159 3.93 3.67 14.89
CA ARG A 159 4.84 4.33 13.95
C ARG A 159 4.71 3.67 12.59
N TYR A 160 4.87 2.35 12.50
CA TYR A 160 4.72 1.65 11.23
C TYR A 160 3.37 1.93 10.56
N LYS A 161 2.26 1.81 11.31
CA LYS A 161 0.90 2.08 10.80
C LYS A 161 0.70 3.54 10.39
N SER A 162 1.15 4.49 11.20
CA SER A 162 1.04 5.93 10.92
C SER A 162 1.87 6.36 9.71
N HIS A 163 2.93 5.62 9.38
CA HIS A 163 3.69 5.83 8.15
C HIS A 163 3.01 5.28 6.89
N LEU A 164 2.04 4.36 6.97
CA LEU A 164 1.46 3.74 5.77
C LEU A 164 0.77 4.75 4.86
N VAL A 165 0.00 5.67 5.42
CA VAL A 165 -0.70 6.71 4.63
C VAL A 165 0.29 7.72 4.03
N PRO A 166 1.24 8.31 4.79
CA PRO A 166 2.33 9.10 4.22
C PRO A 166 3.11 8.38 3.13
N ARG A 167 3.46 7.10 3.31
CA ARG A 167 4.18 6.31 2.31
C ARG A 167 3.35 6.07 1.05
N LYS A 168 2.05 5.80 1.19
CA LYS A 168 1.12 5.71 0.05
C LYS A 168 1.11 7.01 -0.75
N LEU A 169 0.97 8.15 -0.06
CA LEU A 169 0.96 9.47 -0.69
C LEU A 169 2.30 9.77 -1.36
N ALA A 170 3.42 9.52 -0.68
CA ALA A 170 4.76 9.72 -1.23
C ALA A 170 5.00 8.83 -2.46
N ALA A 171 4.61 7.55 -2.42
CA ALA A 171 4.72 6.65 -3.56
C ALA A 171 3.92 7.16 -4.77
N ARG A 172 2.73 7.72 -4.55
CA ARG A 172 1.86 8.26 -5.61
C ARG A 172 2.37 9.56 -6.23
N TRP A 173 2.99 10.42 -5.42
CA TRP A 173 3.21 11.83 -5.78
C TRP A 173 4.69 12.25 -5.76
N SER A 174 5.62 11.32 -5.53
CA SER A 174 7.07 11.60 -5.39
C SER A 174 7.72 12.25 -6.64
N GLU A 175 7.11 12.12 -7.81
CA GLU A 175 7.58 12.80 -9.02
C GLU A 175 7.30 14.31 -9.02
N ILE A 176 6.32 14.75 -8.22
CA ILE A 176 5.84 16.14 -8.17
C ILE A 176 6.30 16.82 -6.88
N PHE A 177 6.29 16.10 -5.76
CA PHE A 177 6.61 16.65 -4.43
C PHE A 177 7.81 15.94 -3.80
N GLU A 178 8.50 16.66 -2.93
CA GLU A 178 9.48 16.06 -2.02
C GLU A 178 8.84 15.81 -0.65
N PHE A 179 8.90 14.58 -0.17
CA PHE A 179 8.27 14.17 1.08
C PHE A 179 9.30 13.90 2.18
N ARG A 180 8.96 14.31 3.41
CA ARG A 180 9.60 13.88 4.65
C ARG A 180 8.54 13.62 5.71
N THR A 181 8.86 12.83 6.73
CA THR A 181 8.07 12.79 7.97
C THR A 181 8.97 13.02 9.17
N ALA A 182 8.38 13.58 10.22
CA ALA A 182 8.98 13.74 11.52
C ALA A 182 7.92 13.52 12.60
N GLU A 183 8.35 13.09 13.79
CA GLU A 183 7.43 12.94 14.92
C GLU A 183 6.91 14.31 15.36
N THR A 184 5.61 14.43 15.58
CA THR A 184 4.97 15.70 16.00
C THR A 184 5.60 16.24 17.28
N ALA A 185 5.92 15.36 18.24
CA ALA A 185 6.60 15.75 19.48
C ALA A 185 8.00 16.32 19.24
N ALA A 186 8.78 15.72 18.33
CA ALA A 186 10.10 16.23 17.96
C ALA A 186 10.01 17.62 17.31
N LEU A 187 9.04 17.84 16.42
CA LEU A 187 8.79 19.13 15.79
C LEU A 187 8.41 20.21 16.81
N HIS A 188 7.59 19.88 17.81
CA HIS A 188 7.23 20.80 18.90
C HIS A 188 8.42 21.13 19.83
N GLY A 189 9.43 20.26 19.90
CA GLY A 189 10.64 20.46 20.68
C GLY A 189 11.69 21.36 20.01
N LEU A 190 11.54 21.68 18.72
CA LEU A 190 12.45 22.56 18.00
C LEU A 190 12.28 24.03 18.44
N SER A 191 13.37 24.79 18.45
CA SER A 191 13.36 26.25 18.63
C SER A 191 12.72 26.96 17.43
N SER A 192 12.37 28.24 17.58
CA SER A 192 11.86 29.08 16.48
C SER A 192 12.86 29.27 15.35
N GLU A 193 14.16 29.19 15.64
CA GLU A 193 15.23 29.22 14.63
C GLU A 193 15.28 27.93 13.79
N ASN A 194 14.82 26.82 14.37
CA ASN A 194 14.92 25.49 13.77
C ASN A 194 13.65 25.04 13.05
N LEU A 195 12.53 25.72 13.28
CA LEU A 195 11.26 25.46 12.62
C LEU A 195 10.56 26.78 12.27
N PRO A 196 10.41 27.11 10.98
CA PRO A 196 9.71 28.32 10.54
C PRO A 196 8.32 28.45 11.17
N SER A 197 7.90 29.68 11.46
CA SER A 197 6.64 29.98 12.13
C SER A 197 5.42 29.50 11.33
N GLU A 198 5.50 29.55 10.00
CA GLU A 198 4.45 29.07 9.10
C GLU A 198 4.26 27.56 9.22
N VAL A 199 5.36 26.81 9.31
CA VAL A 199 5.31 25.35 9.50
C VAL A 199 4.79 25.03 10.90
N ARG A 200 5.27 25.76 11.92
CA ARG A 200 4.83 25.58 13.31
C ARG A 200 3.34 25.81 13.49
N ALA A 201 2.77 26.82 12.82
CA ALA A 201 1.35 27.15 12.89
C ALA A 201 0.44 26.05 12.29
N GLN A 202 0.97 25.19 11.43
CA GLN A 202 0.25 24.08 10.79
C GLN A 202 0.43 22.75 11.52
N LEU A 203 1.21 22.69 12.61
CA LEU A 203 1.41 21.44 13.34
C LEU A 203 0.13 21.02 14.06
N PRO A 204 -0.15 19.70 14.12
CA PRO A 204 -1.22 19.18 14.96
C PRO A 204 -1.05 19.60 16.44
N PRO A 205 -2.15 19.79 17.18
CA PRO A 205 -2.12 20.02 18.63
C PRO A 205 -1.35 18.93 19.37
N ARG A 206 -0.68 19.31 20.46
CA ARG A 206 0.12 18.38 21.29
C ARG A 206 -0.70 17.20 21.84
N ASP A 207 -1.99 17.42 22.11
CA ASP A 207 -2.88 16.44 22.76
C ASP A 207 -3.72 15.62 21.76
N THR A 208 -3.60 15.88 20.46
CA THR A 208 -4.25 15.07 19.41
C THR A 208 -3.35 13.98 18.83
N ALA A 209 -2.09 13.90 19.30
CA ALA A 209 -1.09 12.92 18.87
C ALA A 209 -1.22 11.64 19.66
#